data_AF-A0A1G1PBM1-F1
#
_entry.id   AF-A0A1G1PBM1-F1
#
_cell.length_a   1.000
_cell.length_b   1.000
_cell.length_c   1.000
_cell.angle_alpha   90.00
_cell.angle_beta   90.00
_cell.angle_gamma   90.00
#
_symmetry.space_group_name_H-M   'P 1'
#
loop_
_entity.id
_entity.type
_entity.pdbx_description
1 polymer ?
#
loop_
_entity_poly.entity_id
_entity_poly.type
_entity_poly.pdbx_seq_one_letter_code
_entity_poly.pdbx_strand_id
1 'polypeptide(L)'
;MKMWMLRLTVASLCASWSAVASVAEERLPSVAAGPATSSRLTAALPSVPPEFDDIAPFLHRLVGVIQSLADTQTELKRLRTEEDEFRTKGSATDSELALVDQEQQQLAAQLTALKRSMEERLVLLRKELETKLAASLAAAQSQIAQDTQRELDGELQKFEARHEELVGKTLNHEQALKEQELSQLSEEINAQTQELLDRLARLEADPELAKSLERSTTQALAKGRADLEARRAQLAGERRAILTEQRNEFMQRLTRQREAENQRRLTLKEARLRSAMAELLRTSEREERDKVSRARQAAERIQQRRDKLVQQQALVRARIEDIVRVLATNEKSRERLESERQAAIAKLEAALLKTGSGIIHPDALAWLGRTIRHVPASVAAELIPMQQRLMVAAEEEERRREQRRIARERQQALQLSREMSEQHRKIEERQQREQEVRSRNAEELLAKADRLAAKGEFDQALDLVAQAQAINPPQLDRIAMLREQLLATKTQREREIQAAGLEELFRRAKTAFDAGRYEEAVVLFEQVIVQEAAMGRPSSSAVTQLMAEGAARSVVQ
;
A
#
# COMPACT_ATOMS: atom_id res chain seq x y z
N MET A 1 -29.90 36.78 -23.81
CA MET A 1 -29.74 37.55 -22.56
C MET A 1 -30.47 36.92 -21.36
N LYS A 2 -30.48 35.59 -21.20
CA LYS A 2 -31.07 34.87 -20.04
C LYS A 2 -30.35 33.53 -19.74
N MET A 3 -29.01 33.52 -19.81
CA MET A 3 -28.24 32.27 -19.58
C MET A 3 -26.91 32.49 -18.85
N TRP A 4 -26.79 33.60 -18.11
CA TRP A 4 -25.60 33.97 -17.35
C TRP A 4 -25.81 34.07 -15.83
N MET A 5 -27.02 33.79 -15.32
CA MET A 5 -27.36 33.98 -13.90
C MET A 5 -27.33 32.70 -13.03
N LEU A 6 -26.87 31.55 -13.55
CA LEU A 6 -26.94 30.28 -12.81
C LEU A 6 -25.58 29.62 -12.50
N ARG A 7 -24.46 30.33 -12.70
CA ARG A 7 -23.12 29.85 -12.31
C ARG A 7 -22.49 30.63 -11.14
N LEU A 8 -23.23 31.54 -10.51
CA LEU A 8 -22.71 32.43 -9.47
C LEU A 8 -23.10 32.03 -8.03
N THR A 9 -23.76 30.90 -7.81
CA THR A 9 -24.24 30.48 -6.48
C THR A 9 -23.50 29.30 -5.84
N VAL A 10 -22.45 28.76 -6.47
CA VAL A 10 -21.60 27.72 -5.85
C VAL A 10 -20.20 28.24 -5.47
N ALA A 11 -19.82 29.44 -5.92
CA ALA A 11 -18.53 30.06 -5.59
C ALA A 11 -18.53 30.91 -4.30
N SER A 12 -19.65 31.00 -3.58
CA SER A 12 -19.83 31.90 -2.43
C SER A 12 -19.67 31.23 -1.05
N LEU A 13 -19.26 29.96 -0.97
CA LEU A 13 -19.10 29.25 0.31
C LEU A 13 -17.67 28.77 0.62
N CYS A 14 -16.68 29.12 -0.21
CA CYS A 14 -15.26 28.82 0.05
C CYS A 14 -14.39 30.08 0.21
N ALA A 15 -14.99 31.27 0.27
CA ALA A 15 -14.30 32.55 0.40
C ALA A 15 -14.19 33.04 1.86
N SER A 16 -14.06 32.10 2.80
CA SER A 16 -13.65 32.38 4.17
C SER A 16 -12.61 31.34 4.54
N TRP A 17 -11.33 31.64 4.29
CA TRP A 17 -10.10 31.10 4.92
C TRP A 17 -8.88 31.51 4.07
N SER A 18 -8.68 32.82 3.86
CA SER A 18 -7.46 33.35 3.23
C SER A 18 -7.08 34.73 3.76
N ALA A 19 -7.26 34.93 5.07
CA ALA A 19 -6.65 36.06 5.76
C ALA A 19 -6.25 35.60 7.17
N VAL A 20 -4.96 35.35 7.32
CA VAL A 20 -4.07 35.49 8.49
C VAL A 20 -3.01 34.39 8.40
N ALA A 21 -2.01 34.66 7.56
CA ALA A 21 -0.68 34.06 7.66
C ALA A 21 0.32 35.13 7.19
N SER A 22 0.21 36.32 7.79
CA SER A 22 1.25 37.33 7.73
C SER A 22 2.20 37.03 8.88
N VAL A 23 3.44 36.72 8.50
CA VAL A 23 4.69 36.95 9.23
C VAL A 23 4.50 37.66 10.57
N ALA A 24 4.63 36.88 11.64
CA ALA A 24 5.13 37.35 12.92
C ALA A 24 6.22 36.38 13.33
N GLU A 25 7.47 36.78 13.07
CA GLU A 25 8.63 36.38 13.83
C GLU A 25 8.37 36.71 15.31
N GLU A 26 7.71 35.81 16.03
CA GLU A 26 7.73 35.83 17.48
C GLU A 26 8.36 34.54 17.97
N ARG A 27 9.59 34.74 18.46
CA ARG A 27 10.38 33.83 19.28
C ARG A 27 9.49 33.10 20.27
N LEU A 28 9.07 31.88 19.93
CA LEU A 28 8.59 30.93 20.92
C LEU A 28 9.80 30.40 21.68
N PRO A 29 9.70 30.26 23.02
CA PRO A 29 10.82 29.90 23.85
C PRO A 29 11.31 28.53 23.41
N SER A 30 12.61 28.46 23.17
CA SER A 30 13.39 27.23 23.27
C SER A 30 13.14 26.62 24.65
N VAL A 31 12.04 25.89 24.80
CA VAL A 31 11.93 24.88 25.85
C VAL A 31 12.79 23.74 25.36
N ALA A 32 14.07 23.86 25.71
CA ALA A 32 14.98 22.74 25.79
C ALA A 32 14.36 21.70 26.72
N ALA A 33 13.49 20.84 26.20
CA ALA A 33 13.43 19.48 26.67
C ALA A 33 14.70 18.82 26.13
N GLY A 34 15.83 19.11 26.80
CA GLY A 34 17.08 18.42 26.56
C GLY A 34 16.86 16.91 26.62
N PRO A 35 17.71 16.11 25.96
CA PRO A 35 17.65 14.67 26.09
C PRO A 35 17.65 14.37 27.59
N ALA A 36 16.54 13.81 28.09
CA ALA A 36 16.48 13.33 29.45
C ALA A 36 17.61 12.31 29.56
N THR A 37 18.66 12.77 30.23
CA THR A 37 19.98 12.18 30.26
C THR A 37 19.87 10.67 30.54
N SER A 38 20.50 9.86 29.70
CA SER A 38 20.64 8.40 29.84
C SER A 38 21.11 7.94 31.23
N SER A 39 21.57 8.86 32.07
CA SER A 39 22.03 8.67 33.45
C SER A 39 20.93 8.55 34.52
N ARG A 40 19.64 8.79 34.22
CA ARG A 40 18.55 8.58 35.23
C ARG A 40 17.94 7.18 35.21
N LEU A 41 18.08 6.44 34.11
CA LEU A 41 17.61 5.04 34.01
C LEU A 41 18.61 4.04 34.63
N THR A 42 19.87 4.44 34.82
CA THR A 42 20.90 3.66 35.51
C THR A 42 20.75 3.62 37.03
N ALA A 43 19.96 4.51 37.64
CA ALA A 43 19.88 4.68 39.09
C ALA A 43 18.76 3.85 39.78
N ALA A 44 17.96 3.10 39.03
CA ALA A 44 16.77 2.41 39.54
C ALA A 44 16.71 0.91 39.21
N LEU A 45 17.83 0.30 38.79
CA LEU A 45 17.92 -1.16 38.74
C LEU A 45 18.21 -1.68 40.16
N PRO A 46 17.51 -2.71 40.65
CA PRO A 46 17.83 -3.32 41.93
C PRO A 46 19.30 -3.79 41.92
N SER A 47 20.00 -3.66 43.05
CA SER A 47 21.41 -4.08 43.19
C SER A 47 21.59 -5.48 42.61
N VAL A 48 22.41 -5.59 41.56
CA VAL A 48 22.71 -6.87 40.91
C VAL A 48 23.46 -7.72 41.94
N PRO A 49 23.01 -8.95 42.24
CA PRO A 49 23.80 -9.84 43.07
C PRO A 49 25.15 -10.07 42.38
N PRO A 50 26.28 -10.15 43.11
CA PRO A 50 27.63 -10.24 42.53
C PRO A 50 27.83 -11.44 41.58
N GLU A 51 26.95 -12.44 41.66
CA GLU A 51 26.89 -13.61 40.77
C GLU A 51 26.30 -13.32 39.37
N PHE A 52 25.70 -12.14 39.16
CA PHE A 52 25.00 -11.75 37.92
C PHE A 52 25.49 -10.43 37.32
N ASP A 53 26.63 -9.90 37.77
CA ASP A 53 27.22 -8.65 37.25
C ASP A 53 27.42 -8.67 35.72
N ASP A 54 27.67 -9.86 35.15
CA ASP A 54 27.81 -10.07 33.70
C ASP A 54 26.50 -9.84 32.91
N ILE A 55 25.33 -9.79 33.56
CA ILE A 55 24.01 -9.69 32.91
C ILE A 55 23.57 -8.24 32.71
N ALA A 56 23.97 -7.33 33.60
CA ALA A 56 23.59 -5.92 33.57
C ALA A 56 23.93 -5.20 32.25
N PRO A 57 25.10 -5.43 31.61
CA PRO A 57 25.43 -4.81 30.31
C PRO A 57 24.48 -5.22 29.18
N PHE A 58 23.97 -6.46 29.20
CA PHE A 58 23.02 -6.93 28.18
C PHE A 58 21.65 -6.27 28.33
N LEU A 59 21.19 -6.08 29.58
CA LEU A 59 19.96 -5.35 29.87
C LEU A 59 20.06 -3.88 29.48
N HIS A 60 21.17 -3.21 29.82
CA HIS A 60 21.39 -1.81 29.41
C HIS A 60 21.40 -1.66 27.89
N ARG A 61 22.04 -2.59 27.18
CA ARG A 61 22.04 -2.60 25.71
C ARG A 61 20.63 -2.84 25.15
N LEU A 62 19.86 -3.76 25.72
CA LEU A 62 18.48 -4.02 25.31
C LEU A 62 17.58 -2.78 25.49
N VAL A 63 17.68 -2.10 26.63
CA VAL A 63 16.95 -0.85 26.91
C VAL A 63 17.31 0.23 25.89
N GLY A 64 18.62 0.40 25.61
CA GLY A 64 19.10 1.37 24.62
C GLY A 64 18.57 1.11 23.21
N VAL A 65 18.64 -0.15 22.75
CA VAL A 65 18.14 -0.54 21.42
C VAL A 65 16.63 -0.36 21.30
N ILE A 66 15.85 -0.73 22.33
CA ILE A 66 14.39 -0.57 22.33
C ILE A 66 14.00 0.92 22.31
N GLN A 67 14.73 1.77 23.02
CA GLN A 67 14.51 3.22 22.97
C GLN A 67 14.81 3.78 21.58
N SER A 68 15.97 3.45 20.99
CA SER A 68 16.32 3.90 19.63
C SER A 68 15.34 3.38 18.56
N LEU A 69 14.79 2.18 18.75
CA LEU A 69 13.77 1.62 17.86
C LEU A 69 12.45 2.40 17.97
N ALA A 70 12.05 2.79 19.18
CA ALA A 70 10.89 3.65 19.39
C ALA A 70 11.09 5.04 18.74
N ASP A 71 12.26 5.66 18.95
CA ASP A 71 12.59 6.97 18.39
C ASP A 71 12.58 6.92 16.84
N THR A 72 13.25 5.94 16.23
CA THR A 72 13.23 5.74 14.76
C THR A 72 11.83 5.45 14.23
N GLN A 73 10.99 4.71 14.97
CA GLN A 73 9.61 4.46 14.58
C GLN A 73 8.74 5.72 14.66
N THR A 74 8.96 6.60 15.64
CA THR A 74 8.28 7.91 15.69
C THR A 74 8.70 8.81 14.53
N GLU A 75 9.98 8.84 14.19
CA GLU A 75 10.49 9.63 13.06
C GLU A 75 9.99 9.09 11.72
N LEU A 76 9.92 7.76 11.54
CA LEU A 76 9.32 7.15 10.35
C LEU A 76 7.85 7.53 10.18
N LYS A 77 7.07 7.54 11.28
CA LYS A 77 5.66 7.99 11.22
C LYS A 77 5.56 9.45 10.80
N ARG A 78 6.39 10.31 11.40
CA ARG A 78 6.45 11.74 11.06
C ARG A 78 6.83 11.98 9.61
N LEU A 79 7.85 11.30 9.11
CA LEU A 79 8.30 11.44 7.72
C LEU A 79 7.26 10.91 6.72
N ARG A 80 6.53 9.84 7.05
CA ARG A 80 5.41 9.35 6.22
C ARG A 80 4.27 10.36 6.15
N THR A 81 3.91 10.97 7.29
CA THR A 81 2.91 12.05 7.28
C THR A 81 3.38 13.26 6.46
N GLU A 82 4.67 13.63 6.56
CA GLU A 82 5.24 14.71 5.76
C GLU A 82 5.24 14.34 4.26
N GLU A 83 5.58 13.10 3.89
CA GLU A 83 5.51 12.60 2.53
C GLU A 83 4.09 12.72 1.94
N ASP A 84 3.08 12.26 2.69
CA ASP A 84 1.67 12.34 2.26
C ASP A 84 1.20 13.79 2.09
N GLU A 85 1.60 14.70 2.98
CA GLU A 85 1.35 16.13 2.84
C GLU A 85 2.01 16.73 1.59
N PHE A 86 3.26 16.36 1.29
CA PHE A 86 3.91 16.85 0.07
C PHE A 86 3.35 16.20 -1.20
N ARG A 87 2.94 14.93 -1.14
CA ARG A 87 2.25 14.25 -2.27
C ARG A 87 0.91 14.90 -2.58
N THR A 88 0.12 15.23 -1.56
CA THR A 88 -1.14 15.97 -1.76
C THR A 88 -0.91 17.36 -2.34
N LYS A 89 0.08 18.11 -1.81
CA LYS A 89 0.53 19.39 -2.41
C LYS A 89 0.97 19.22 -3.87
N GLY A 90 1.73 18.17 -4.17
CA GLY A 90 2.16 17.82 -5.52
C GLY A 90 0.99 17.57 -6.47
N SER A 91 0.00 16.78 -6.04
CA SER A 91 -1.20 16.52 -6.84
C SER A 91 -2.05 17.77 -7.08
N ALA A 92 -2.11 18.68 -6.10
CA ALA A 92 -2.78 19.96 -6.24
C ALA A 92 -2.04 20.85 -7.25
N THR A 93 -0.70 20.95 -7.15
CA THR A 93 0.10 21.72 -8.12
C THR A 93 0.02 21.14 -9.53
N ASP A 94 -0.03 19.82 -9.68
CA ASP A 94 -0.19 19.15 -10.98
C ASP A 94 -1.56 19.45 -11.60
N SER A 95 -2.61 19.46 -10.78
CA SER A 95 -3.97 19.80 -11.21
C SER A 95 -4.09 21.26 -11.62
N GLU A 96 -3.50 22.18 -10.85
CA GLU A 96 -3.45 23.60 -11.20
C GLU A 96 -2.65 23.84 -12.48
N LEU A 97 -1.51 23.15 -12.66
CA LEU A 97 -0.71 23.25 -13.86
C LEU A 97 -1.49 22.77 -15.10
N ALA A 98 -2.24 21.68 -14.99
CA ALA A 98 -3.09 21.18 -16.08
C ALA A 98 -4.18 22.18 -16.47
N LEU A 99 -4.81 22.86 -15.50
CA LEU A 99 -5.78 23.92 -15.76
C LEU A 99 -5.12 25.12 -16.46
N VAL A 100 -3.95 25.55 -15.99
CA VAL A 100 -3.21 26.67 -16.59
C VAL A 100 -2.72 26.33 -18.00
N ASP A 101 -2.28 25.09 -18.25
CA ASP A 101 -1.91 24.61 -19.59
C ASP A 101 -3.12 24.65 -20.53
N GLN A 102 -4.30 24.25 -20.05
CA GLN A 102 -5.54 24.33 -20.83
C GLN A 102 -5.92 25.80 -21.12
N GLU A 103 -5.85 26.69 -20.13
CA GLU A 103 -6.09 28.13 -20.29
C GLU A 103 -5.11 28.73 -21.32
N GLN A 104 -3.84 28.35 -21.27
CA GLN A 104 -2.82 28.80 -22.21
C GLN A 104 -3.12 28.35 -23.64
N GLN A 105 -3.51 27.09 -23.84
CA GLN A 105 -3.89 26.57 -25.16
C GLN A 105 -5.12 27.30 -25.71
N GLN A 106 -6.13 27.54 -24.87
CA GLN A 106 -7.32 28.30 -25.25
C GLN A 106 -6.97 29.74 -25.66
N LEU A 107 -6.12 30.43 -24.89
CA LEU A 107 -5.69 31.79 -25.23
C LEU A 107 -4.82 31.84 -26.47
N ALA A 108 -3.96 30.85 -26.71
CA ALA A 108 -3.20 30.75 -27.95
C ALA A 108 -4.11 30.57 -29.18
N ALA A 109 -5.13 29.72 -29.05
CA ALA A 109 -6.17 29.55 -30.08
C ALA A 109 -6.99 30.84 -30.29
N GLN A 110 -7.38 31.52 -29.22
CA GLN A 110 -8.08 32.81 -29.31
C GLN A 110 -7.23 33.90 -29.95
N LEU A 111 -5.94 33.98 -29.61
CA LEU A 111 -5.01 34.94 -30.21
C LEU A 111 -4.81 34.72 -31.70
N THR A 112 -4.70 33.47 -32.13
CA THR A 112 -4.58 33.13 -33.56
C THR A 112 -5.89 33.42 -34.31
N ALA A 113 -7.04 33.08 -33.73
CA ALA A 113 -8.34 33.44 -34.29
C ALA A 113 -8.55 34.96 -34.38
N LEU A 114 -8.18 35.71 -33.33
CA LEU A 114 -8.34 37.16 -33.29
C LEU A 114 -7.45 37.85 -34.32
N LYS A 115 -6.18 37.41 -34.48
CA LYS A 115 -5.29 37.89 -35.54
C LYS A 115 -5.87 37.68 -36.94
N ARG A 116 -6.38 36.47 -37.22
CA ARG A 116 -7.04 36.17 -38.51
C ARG A 116 -8.27 37.05 -38.73
N SER A 117 -9.13 37.18 -37.72
CA SER A 117 -10.33 38.01 -37.82
C SER A 117 -10.00 39.50 -38.03
N MET A 118 -8.90 39.98 -37.45
CA MET A 118 -8.41 41.33 -37.68
C MET A 118 -7.95 41.52 -39.13
N GLU A 119 -7.13 40.59 -39.64
CA GLU A 119 -6.65 40.62 -41.03
C GLU A 119 -7.81 40.60 -42.02
N GLU A 120 -8.80 39.72 -41.81
CA GLU A 120 -10.02 39.64 -42.62
C GLU A 120 -10.83 40.95 -42.58
N ARG A 121 -11.04 41.52 -41.39
CA ARG A 121 -11.75 42.81 -41.24
C ARG A 121 -11.04 43.95 -41.93
N LEU A 122 -9.71 44.04 -41.83
CA LEU A 122 -8.93 45.08 -42.49
C LEU A 122 -8.99 44.94 -44.01
N VAL A 123 -8.95 43.72 -44.55
CA VAL A 123 -9.12 43.46 -45.99
C VAL A 123 -10.52 43.87 -46.46
N LEU A 124 -11.56 43.50 -45.71
CA LEU A 124 -12.93 43.90 -46.03
C LEU A 124 -13.13 45.42 -45.98
N LEU A 125 -12.66 46.07 -44.91
CA LEU A 125 -12.74 47.52 -44.75
C LEU A 125 -12.00 48.24 -45.88
N ARG A 126 -10.81 47.77 -46.26
CA ARG A 126 -10.06 48.31 -47.40
C ARG A 126 -10.86 48.21 -48.69
N LYS A 127 -11.45 47.04 -48.97
CA LYS A 127 -12.28 46.83 -50.16
C LYS A 127 -13.51 47.72 -50.18
N GLU A 128 -14.20 47.88 -49.04
CA GLU A 128 -15.36 48.77 -48.91
C GLU A 128 -14.99 50.25 -49.08
N LEU A 129 -13.84 50.67 -48.56
CA LEU A 129 -13.36 52.04 -48.73
C LEU A 129 -12.94 52.30 -50.19
N GLU A 130 -12.28 51.35 -50.85
CA GLU A 130 -11.91 51.43 -52.26
C GLU A 130 -13.14 51.51 -53.18
N THR A 131 -14.21 50.75 -52.91
CA THR A 131 -15.46 50.85 -53.67
C THR A 131 -16.17 52.18 -53.42
N LYS A 132 -16.20 52.67 -52.17
CA LYS A 132 -16.75 54.00 -51.84
C LYS A 132 -15.95 55.14 -52.51
N LEU A 133 -14.62 55.01 -52.59
CA LEU A 133 -13.76 55.97 -53.30
C LEU A 133 -14.12 56.01 -54.79
N ALA A 134 -14.18 54.85 -55.44
CA ALA A 134 -14.52 54.75 -56.85
C ALA A 134 -15.91 55.36 -57.14
N ALA A 135 -16.91 55.04 -56.30
CA ALA A 135 -18.25 55.61 -56.42
C ALA A 135 -18.26 57.15 -56.21
N SER A 136 -17.53 57.66 -55.21
CA SER A 136 -17.43 59.10 -54.95
C SER A 136 -16.72 59.87 -56.07
N LEU A 137 -15.67 59.27 -56.66
CA LEU A 137 -14.96 59.85 -57.80
C LEU A 137 -15.83 59.83 -59.06
N ALA A 138 -16.55 58.75 -59.35
CA ALA A 138 -17.48 58.68 -60.47
C ALA A 138 -18.61 59.72 -60.34
N ALA A 139 -19.18 59.86 -59.14
CA ALA A 139 -20.18 60.88 -58.86
C ALA A 139 -19.59 62.31 -59.02
N ALA A 140 -18.35 62.53 -58.58
CA ALA A 140 -17.66 63.80 -58.76
C ALA A 140 -17.40 64.12 -60.24
N GLN A 141 -16.97 63.14 -61.04
CA GLN A 141 -16.74 63.28 -62.47
C GLN A 141 -18.04 63.65 -63.20
N SER A 142 -19.15 62.96 -62.90
CA SER A 142 -20.46 63.26 -63.48
C SER A 142 -20.94 64.67 -63.11
N GLN A 143 -20.82 65.06 -61.84
CA GLN A 143 -21.21 66.40 -61.39
C GLN A 143 -20.36 67.49 -62.05
N ILE A 144 -19.03 67.32 -62.07
CA ILE A 144 -18.12 68.27 -62.72
C ILE A 144 -18.43 68.38 -64.20
N ALA A 145 -18.69 67.27 -64.90
CA ALA A 145 -19.05 67.28 -66.31
C ALA A 145 -20.34 68.09 -66.57
N GLN A 146 -21.38 67.88 -65.76
CA GLN A 146 -22.64 68.63 -65.86
C GLN A 146 -22.43 70.13 -65.59
N ASP A 147 -21.66 70.48 -64.57
CA ASP A 147 -21.39 71.87 -64.24
C ASP A 147 -20.54 72.55 -65.32
N THR A 148 -19.52 71.86 -65.87
CA THR A 148 -18.77 72.40 -67.01
C THR A 148 -19.61 72.56 -68.25
N GLN A 149 -20.54 71.65 -68.54
CA GLN A 149 -21.41 71.82 -69.70
C GLN A 149 -22.25 73.10 -69.57
N ARG A 150 -22.84 73.34 -68.40
CA ARG A 150 -23.61 74.55 -68.12
C ARG A 150 -22.77 75.83 -68.20
N GLU A 151 -21.54 75.78 -67.69
CA GLU A 151 -20.60 76.91 -67.77
C GLU A 151 -20.14 77.18 -69.21
N LEU A 152 -19.82 76.13 -69.97
CA LEU A 152 -19.46 76.22 -71.40
C LEU A 152 -20.59 76.85 -72.20
N ASP A 153 -21.83 76.36 -72.03
CA ASP A 153 -23.01 76.89 -72.72
C ASP A 153 -23.23 78.38 -72.38
N GLY A 154 -23.09 78.74 -71.09
CA GLY A 154 -23.24 80.12 -70.64
C GLY A 154 -22.14 81.07 -71.12
N GLU A 155 -20.89 80.61 -71.22
CA GLU A 155 -19.79 81.40 -71.78
C GLU A 155 -19.86 81.51 -73.30
N LEU A 156 -20.26 80.43 -73.98
CA LEU A 156 -20.49 80.44 -75.43
C LEU A 156 -21.58 81.45 -75.79
N GLN A 157 -22.71 81.46 -75.09
CA GLN A 157 -23.78 82.45 -75.32
C GLN A 157 -23.30 83.89 -75.12
N LYS A 158 -22.51 84.15 -74.08
CA LYS A 158 -21.94 85.49 -73.83
C LYS A 158 -20.94 85.89 -74.91
N PHE A 159 -20.14 84.94 -75.39
CA PHE A 159 -19.22 85.16 -76.50
C PHE A 159 -19.99 85.46 -77.78
N GLU A 160 -20.93 84.59 -78.19
CA GLU A 160 -21.76 84.75 -79.38
C GLU A 160 -22.48 86.11 -79.38
N ALA A 161 -23.14 86.50 -78.28
CA ALA A 161 -23.81 87.80 -78.19
C ALA A 161 -22.87 89.00 -78.38
N ARG A 162 -21.69 89.00 -77.72
CA ARG A 162 -20.70 90.08 -77.84
C ARG A 162 -20.07 90.12 -79.24
N HIS A 163 -19.81 88.95 -79.81
CA HIS A 163 -19.10 88.84 -81.08
C HIS A 163 -20.00 89.13 -82.27
N GLU A 164 -21.27 88.73 -82.21
CA GLU A 164 -22.28 89.14 -83.18
C GLU A 164 -22.50 90.65 -83.18
N GLU A 165 -22.47 91.29 -82.01
CA GLU A 165 -22.58 92.75 -81.90
C GLU A 165 -21.37 93.47 -82.50
N LEU A 166 -20.14 93.03 -82.22
CA LEU A 166 -18.90 93.64 -82.72
C LEU A 166 -18.70 93.44 -84.23
N VAL A 167 -18.87 92.20 -84.72
CA VAL A 167 -18.78 91.90 -86.15
C VAL A 167 -19.94 92.53 -86.92
N GLY A 168 -21.13 92.57 -86.31
CA GLY A 168 -22.27 93.29 -86.86
C GLY A 168 -21.99 94.79 -87.00
N LYS A 169 -21.47 95.45 -85.97
CA LYS A 169 -21.14 96.89 -86.01
C LYS A 169 -20.09 97.22 -87.05
N THR A 170 -19.01 96.44 -87.14
CA THR A 170 -17.90 96.68 -88.09
C THR A 170 -18.34 96.50 -89.53
N LEU A 171 -19.00 95.37 -89.86
CA LEU A 171 -19.46 95.12 -91.23
C LEU A 171 -20.63 96.01 -91.64
N ASN A 172 -21.54 96.36 -90.72
CA ASN A 172 -22.59 97.33 -91.02
C ASN A 172 -22.01 98.73 -91.27
N HIS A 173 -20.94 99.12 -90.57
CA HIS A 173 -20.25 100.37 -90.81
C HIS A 173 -19.57 100.39 -92.19
N GLU A 174 -18.88 99.31 -92.56
CA GLU A 174 -18.30 99.16 -93.91
C GLU A 174 -19.37 99.19 -95.00
N GLN A 175 -20.50 98.53 -94.78
CA GLN A 175 -21.63 98.55 -95.71
C GLN A 175 -22.23 99.96 -95.83
N ALA A 176 -22.42 100.67 -94.72
CA ALA A 176 -22.95 102.03 -94.72
C ALA A 176 -22.02 103.01 -95.46
N LEU A 177 -20.70 102.90 -95.29
CA LEU A 177 -19.72 103.68 -96.05
C LEU A 177 -19.85 103.44 -97.56
N LYS A 178 -20.00 102.17 -97.98
CA LYS A 178 -20.17 101.82 -99.40
C LYS A 178 -21.52 102.25 -99.98
N GLU A 179 -22.58 102.18 -99.19
CA GLU A 179 -23.89 102.71 -99.59
C GLU A 179 -23.83 104.23 -99.76
N GLN A 180 -23.14 104.94 -98.85
CA GLN A 180 -22.94 106.38 -98.94
C GLN A 180 -22.11 106.77 -100.18
N GLU A 181 -20.98 106.08 -100.43
CA GLU A 181 -20.16 106.27 -101.65
C GLU A 181 -21.01 106.07 -102.92
N LEU A 182 -21.84 105.03 -102.99
CA LEU A 182 -22.68 104.78 -104.16
C LEU A 182 -23.81 105.80 -104.31
N SER A 183 -24.34 106.31 -103.19
CA SER A 183 -25.39 107.34 -103.20
C SER A 183 -24.83 108.65 -103.74
N GLN A 184 -23.62 109.04 -103.28
CA GLN A 184 -22.88 110.20 -103.81
C GLN A 184 -22.58 110.05 -105.30
N LEU A 185 -22.04 108.90 -105.72
CA LEU A 185 -21.78 108.64 -107.15
C LEU A 185 -23.07 108.65 -107.97
N SER A 186 -24.18 108.15 -107.43
CA SER A 186 -25.48 108.20 -108.11
C SER A 186 -25.99 109.63 -108.27
N GLU A 187 -25.85 110.47 -107.25
CA GLU A 187 -26.23 111.89 -107.31
C GLU A 187 -25.38 112.64 -108.32
N GLU A 188 -24.05 112.43 -108.31
CA GLU A 188 -23.12 113.03 -109.27
C GLU A 188 -23.42 112.60 -110.71
N ILE A 189 -23.61 111.30 -110.96
CA ILE A 189 -23.96 110.78 -112.29
C ILE A 189 -25.31 111.31 -112.74
N ASN A 190 -26.32 111.34 -111.87
CA ASN A 190 -27.63 111.87 -112.23
C ASN A 190 -27.58 113.37 -112.53
N ALA A 191 -26.83 114.15 -111.74
CA ALA A 191 -26.64 115.58 -111.97
C ALA A 191 -25.92 115.84 -113.30
N GLN A 192 -24.84 115.11 -113.59
CA GLN A 192 -24.12 115.20 -114.86
C GLN A 192 -24.99 114.75 -116.03
N THR A 193 -25.77 113.68 -115.87
CA THR A 193 -26.72 113.18 -116.87
C THR A 193 -27.79 114.23 -117.17
N GLN A 194 -28.37 114.83 -116.13
CA GLN A 194 -29.39 115.87 -116.26
C GLN A 194 -28.82 117.11 -116.94
N GLU A 195 -27.61 117.53 -116.57
CA GLU A 195 -26.91 118.65 -117.22
C GLU A 195 -26.66 118.36 -118.71
N LEU A 196 -26.25 117.14 -119.06
CA LEU A 196 -26.06 116.71 -120.45
C LEU A 196 -27.39 116.64 -121.21
N LEU A 197 -28.46 116.15 -120.58
CA LEU A 197 -29.81 116.12 -121.17
C LEU A 197 -30.34 117.53 -121.41
N ASP A 198 -30.17 118.45 -120.45
CA ASP A 198 -30.56 119.86 -120.58
C ASP A 198 -29.77 120.56 -121.70
N ARG A 199 -28.47 120.24 -121.85
CA ARG A 199 -27.64 120.72 -122.97
C ARG A 199 -28.11 120.14 -124.31
N LEU A 200 -28.45 118.84 -124.37
CA LEU A 200 -28.98 118.20 -125.57
C LEU A 200 -30.36 118.75 -125.97
N ALA A 201 -31.23 119.04 -124.98
CA ALA A 201 -32.54 119.65 -125.18
C ALA A 201 -32.45 121.08 -125.73
N ARG A 202 -31.43 121.86 -125.31
CA ARG A 202 -31.14 123.20 -125.85
C ARG A 202 -30.59 123.19 -127.28
N LEU A 203 -30.06 122.06 -127.73
CA LEU A 203 -29.45 121.90 -129.06
C LEU A 203 -30.41 121.30 -130.10
N GLU A 204 -31.69 121.08 -129.76
CA GLU A 204 -32.67 120.38 -130.62
C GLU A 204 -32.16 119.01 -131.14
N ALA A 205 -31.32 118.34 -130.34
CA ALA A 205 -30.72 117.07 -130.72
C ALA A 205 -31.76 115.93 -130.75
N ASP A 206 -31.49 114.90 -131.55
CA ASP A 206 -32.35 113.75 -131.82
C ASP A 206 -32.87 113.07 -130.52
N PRO A 207 -34.19 112.90 -130.33
CA PRO A 207 -34.77 112.29 -129.13
C PRO A 207 -34.30 110.84 -128.88
N GLU A 208 -33.82 110.12 -129.90
CA GLU A 208 -33.23 108.79 -129.72
C GLU A 208 -31.91 108.83 -128.93
N LEU A 209 -31.12 109.91 -129.08
CA LEU A 209 -29.82 110.09 -128.42
C LEU A 209 -29.99 110.38 -126.92
N ALA A 210 -30.96 111.22 -126.54
CA ALA A 210 -31.32 111.47 -125.15
C ALA A 210 -31.79 110.19 -124.43
N LYS A 211 -32.65 109.39 -125.08
CA LYS A 211 -33.08 108.09 -124.57
C LYS A 211 -31.93 107.10 -124.44
N SER A 212 -30.95 107.13 -125.36
CA SER A 212 -29.77 106.25 -125.27
C SER A 212 -28.87 106.59 -124.07
N LEU A 213 -28.72 107.89 -123.77
CA LEU A 213 -27.94 108.38 -122.64
C LEU A 213 -28.62 108.03 -121.31
N GLU A 214 -29.94 108.23 -121.20
CA GLU A 214 -30.74 107.78 -120.05
C GLU A 214 -30.69 106.26 -119.85
N ARG A 215 -30.77 105.47 -120.93
CA ARG A 215 -30.62 104.00 -120.86
C ARG A 215 -29.24 103.58 -120.40
N SER A 216 -28.19 104.25 -120.89
CA SER A 216 -26.81 103.97 -120.50
C SER A 216 -26.57 104.28 -119.01
N THR A 217 -27.10 105.40 -118.51
CA THR A 217 -26.93 105.82 -117.12
C THR A 217 -27.74 104.95 -116.16
N THR A 218 -28.99 104.64 -116.52
CA THR A 218 -29.82 103.68 -115.76
C THR A 218 -29.20 102.27 -115.75
N GLN A 219 -28.61 101.82 -116.86
CA GLN A 219 -27.92 100.53 -116.93
C GLN A 219 -26.62 100.52 -116.10
N ALA A 220 -25.86 101.61 -116.09
CA ALA A 220 -24.66 101.76 -115.24
C ALA A 220 -25.01 101.77 -113.75
N LEU A 221 -26.07 102.49 -113.35
CA LEU A 221 -26.58 102.49 -111.98
C LEU A 221 -27.15 101.13 -111.57
N ALA A 222 -27.85 100.43 -112.47
CA ALA A 222 -28.33 99.07 -112.23
C ALA A 222 -27.19 98.08 -112.04
N LYS A 223 -26.10 98.21 -112.83
CA LYS A 223 -24.88 97.42 -112.66
C LYS A 223 -24.20 97.71 -111.31
N GLY A 224 -24.06 98.98 -110.94
CA GLY A 224 -23.51 99.37 -109.64
C GLY A 224 -24.33 98.85 -108.45
N ARG A 225 -25.67 98.84 -108.57
CA ARG A 225 -26.57 98.22 -107.58
C ARG A 225 -26.38 96.71 -107.49
N ALA A 226 -26.27 96.02 -108.62
CA ALA A 226 -26.02 94.58 -108.65
C ALA A 226 -24.65 94.22 -108.05
N ASP A 227 -23.62 95.02 -108.32
CA ASP A 227 -22.28 94.85 -107.74
C ASP A 227 -22.30 95.09 -106.22
N LEU A 228 -23.08 96.06 -105.71
CA LEU A 228 -23.32 96.24 -104.27
C LEU A 228 -24.08 95.07 -103.65
N GLU A 229 -25.10 94.53 -104.32
CA GLU A 229 -25.84 93.35 -103.83
C GLU A 229 -24.95 92.11 -103.78
N ALA A 230 -24.11 91.90 -104.79
CA ALA A 230 -23.08 90.85 -104.79
C ALA A 230 -22.08 91.06 -103.65
N ARG A 231 -21.65 92.30 -103.40
CA ARG A 231 -20.77 92.63 -102.27
C ARG A 231 -21.44 92.41 -100.92
N ARG A 232 -22.73 92.73 -100.77
CA ARG A 232 -23.53 92.43 -99.56
C ARG A 232 -23.59 90.93 -99.30
N ALA A 233 -23.83 90.12 -100.33
CA ALA A 233 -23.84 88.66 -100.21
C ALA A 233 -22.46 88.11 -99.83
N GLN A 234 -21.39 88.66 -100.42
CA GLN A 234 -20.01 88.29 -100.09
C GLN A 234 -19.65 88.64 -98.65
N LEU A 235 -19.92 89.87 -98.20
CA LEU A 235 -19.70 90.31 -96.82
C LEU A 235 -20.53 89.50 -95.82
N ALA A 236 -21.75 89.09 -96.18
CA ALA A 236 -22.55 88.19 -95.35
C ALA A 236 -21.95 86.77 -95.26
N GLY A 237 -21.30 86.28 -96.32
CA GLY A 237 -20.55 85.03 -96.32
C GLY A 237 -19.27 85.12 -95.48
N GLU A 238 -18.47 86.17 -95.67
CA GLU A 238 -17.26 86.49 -94.88
C GLU A 238 -17.60 86.64 -93.39
N ARG A 239 -18.69 87.34 -93.06
CA ARG A 239 -19.24 87.43 -91.69
C ARG A 239 -19.45 86.07 -91.06
N ARG A 240 -20.14 85.17 -91.77
CA ARG A 240 -20.47 83.84 -91.27
C ARG A 240 -19.21 82.99 -91.09
N ALA A 241 -18.26 83.06 -92.03
CA ALA A 241 -17.01 82.32 -91.96
C ALA A 241 -16.12 82.77 -90.79
N ILE A 242 -15.96 84.08 -90.59
CA ILE A 242 -15.18 84.64 -89.48
C ILE A 242 -15.81 84.28 -88.14
N LEU A 243 -17.14 84.40 -88.02
CA LEU A 243 -17.86 84.04 -86.79
C LEU A 243 -17.76 82.54 -86.48
N THR A 244 -17.83 81.66 -87.48
CA THR A 244 -17.69 80.20 -87.24
C THR A 244 -16.28 79.81 -86.88
N GLU A 245 -15.25 80.39 -87.51
CA GLU A 245 -13.84 80.14 -87.17
C GLU A 245 -13.53 80.61 -85.74
N GLN A 246 -13.90 81.84 -85.39
CA GLN A 246 -13.67 82.39 -84.05
C GLN A 246 -14.47 81.65 -82.97
N ARG A 247 -15.70 81.22 -83.28
CA ARG A 247 -16.49 80.33 -82.40
C ARG A 247 -15.78 79.01 -82.16
N ASN A 248 -15.25 78.38 -83.22
CA ASN A 248 -14.54 77.11 -83.09
C ASN A 248 -13.25 77.26 -82.29
N GLU A 249 -12.47 78.31 -82.53
CA GLU A 249 -11.26 78.59 -81.75
C GLU A 249 -11.56 78.89 -80.28
N PHE A 250 -12.58 79.72 -80.01
CA PHE A 250 -13.02 80.03 -78.66
C PHE A 250 -13.45 78.75 -77.93
N MET A 251 -14.29 77.93 -78.57
CA MET A 251 -14.74 76.66 -78.01
C MET A 251 -13.57 75.71 -77.73
N GLN A 252 -12.59 75.58 -78.63
CA GLN A 252 -11.42 74.73 -78.40
C GLN A 252 -10.55 75.21 -77.25
N ARG A 253 -10.34 76.53 -77.10
CA ARG A 253 -9.56 77.09 -75.99
C ARG A 253 -10.30 76.88 -74.66
N LEU A 254 -11.61 77.15 -74.66
CA LEU A 254 -12.46 77.03 -73.49
C LEU A 254 -12.55 75.58 -73.02
N THR A 255 -12.80 74.62 -73.92
CA THR A 255 -12.85 73.19 -73.58
C THR A 255 -11.53 72.70 -73.00
N ARG A 256 -10.38 73.01 -73.63
CA ARG A 256 -9.05 72.63 -73.11
C ARG A 256 -8.78 73.21 -71.73
N GLN A 257 -9.13 74.48 -71.50
CA GLN A 257 -8.97 75.13 -70.20
C GLN A 257 -9.82 74.44 -69.12
N ARG A 258 -11.08 74.14 -69.44
CA ARG A 258 -12.01 73.46 -68.53
C ARG A 258 -11.61 72.01 -68.27
N GLU A 259 -11.12 71.28 -69.26
CA GLU A 259 -10.58 69.93 -69.09
C GLU A 259 -9.39 69.91 -68.12
N ALA A 260 -8.45 70.85 -68.26
CA ALA A 260 -7.31 70.96 -67.36
C ALA A 260 -7.74 71.33 -65.92
N GLU A 261 -8.71 72.23 -65.76
CA GLU A 261 -9.25 72.59 -64.45
C GLU A 261 -10.01 71.41 -63.80
N ASN A 262 -10.81 70.69 -64.58
CA ASN A 262 -11.54 69.50 -64.14
C ASN A 262 -10.59 68.41 -63.66
N GLN A 263 -9.50 68.14 -64.40
CA GLN A 263 -8.46 67.20 -63.99
C GLN A 263 -7.80 67.63 -62.68
N ARG A 264 -7.51 68.92 -62.48
CA ARG A 264 -6.97 69.44 -61.21
C ARG A 264 -7.95 69.28 -60.04
N ARG A 265 -9.24 69.57 -60.26
CA ARG A 265 -10.29 69.38 -59.24
C ARG A 265 -10.44 67.91 -58.85
N LEU A 266 -10.42 67.01 -59.84
CA LEU A 266 -10.52 65.56 -59.63
C LEU A 266 -9.31 64.99 -58.88
N THR A 267 -8.09 65.34 -59.29
CA THR A 267 -6.85 64.88 -58.64
C THR A 267 -6.77 65.35 -57.19
N LEU A 268 -7.16 66.59 -56.91
CA LEU A 268 -7.19 67.13 -55.55
C LEU A 268 -8.27 66.46 -54.68
N LYS A 269 -9.45 66.17 -55.24
CA LYS A 269 -10.50 65.42 -54.55
C LYS A 269 -10.08 63.97 -54.28
N GLU A 270 -9.47 63.31 -55.25
CA GLU A 270 -8.92 61.97 -55.11
C GLU A 270 -7.85 61.90 -54.02
N ALA A 271 -6.90 62.84 -54.00
CA ALA A 271 -5.88 62.91 -52.96
C ALA A 271 -6.48 63.08 -51.57
N ARG A 272 -7.48 63.96 -51.40
CA ARG A 272 -8.20 64.15 -50.14
C ARG A 272 -8.93 62.89 -49.68
N LEU A 273 -9.66 62.23 -50.59
CA LEU A 273 -10.40 61.01 -50.26
C LEU A 273 -9.45 59.85 -49.91
N ARG A 274 -8.34 59.68 -50.66
CA ARG A 274 -7.31 58.69 -50.35
C ARG A 274 -6.65 58.95 -48.99
N SER A 275 -6.39 60.22 -48.65
CA SER A 275 -5.87 60.60 -47.33
C SER A 275 -6.84 60.22 -46.21
N ALA A 276 -8.13 60.56 -46.35
CA ALA A 276 -9.15 60.21 -45.37
C ALA A 276 -9.32 58.69 -45.20
N MET A 277 -9.28 57.92 -46.30
CA MET A 277 -9.28 56.46 -46.24
C MET A 277 -8.07 55.91 -45.49
N ALA A 278 -6.88 56.45 -45.76
CA ALA A 278 -5.66 56.02 -45.08
C ALA A 278 -5.71 56.32 -43.58
N GLU A 279 -6.30 57.44 -43.17
CA GLU A 279 -6.53 57.76 -41.76
C GLU A 279 -7.50 56.78 -41.10
N LEU A 280 -8.64 56.46 -41.72
CA LEU A 280 -9.60 55.48 -41.21
C LEU A 280 -9.02 54.06 -41.10
N LEU A 281 -8.21 53.64 -42.08
CA LEU A 281 -7.50 52.36 -42.01
C LEU A 281 -6.49 52.35 -40.85
N ARG A 282 -5.73 53.44 -40.67
CA ARG A 282 -4.76 53.55 -39.56
C ARG A 282 -5.44 53.54 -38.19
N THR A 283 -6.59 54.19 -38.01
CA THR A 283 -7.31 54.16 -36.73
C THR A 283 -7.85 52.76 -36.44
N SER A 284 -8.47 52.11 -37.44
CA SER A 284 -8.95 50.73 -37.30
C SER A 284 -7.81 49.74 -37.01
N GLU A 285 -6.68 49.86 -37.72
CA GLU A 285 -5.49 49.05 -37.46
C GLU A 285 -4.96 49.22 -36.03
N ARG A 286 -4.95 50.45 -35.50
CA ARG A 286 -4.51 50.72 -34.12
C ARG A 286 -5.44 50.07 -33.11
N GLU A 287 -6.74 50.22 -33.26
CA GLU A 287 -7.73 49.60 -32.36
C GLU A 287 -7.63 48.08 -32.32
N GLU A 288 -7.48 47.43 -33.48
CA GLU A 288 -7.32 45.98 -33.54
C GLU A 288 -5.94 45.52 -33.01
N ARG A 289 -4.86 46.27 -33.27
CA ARG A 289 -3.54 46.02 -32.67
C ARG A 289 -3.58 46.13 -31.15
N ASP A 290 -4.32 47.09 -30.61
CA ASP A 290 -4.49 47.27 -29.17
C ASP A 290 -5.23 46.06 -28.55
N LYS A 291 -6.26 45.52 -29.22
CA LYS A 291 -6.94 44.29 -28.80
C LYS A 291 -5.98 43.10 -28.80
N VAL A 292 -5.21 42.92 -29.87
CA VAL A 292 -4.18 41.86 -29.95
C VAL A 292 -3.13 42.04 -28.84
N SER A 293 -2.68 43.27 -28.58
CA SER A 293 -1.71 43.59 -27.54
C SER A 293 -2.22 43.22 -26.15
N ARG A 294 -3.46 43.61 -25.80
CA ARG A 294 -4.09 43.23 -24.52
C ARG A 294 -4.21 41.71 -24.36
N ALA A 295 -4.59 41.01 -25.41
CA ALA A 295 -4.67 39.54 -25.39
C ALA A 295 -3.28 38.89 -25.25
N ARG A 296 -2.23 39.46 -25.86
CA ARG A 296 -0.84 38.99 -25.67
C ARG A 296 -0.37 39.19 -24.23
N GLN A 297 -0.63 40.36 -23.64
CA GLN A 297 -0.30 40.62 -22.23
C GLN A 297 -1.02 39.64 -21.29
N ALA A 298 -2.28 39.30 -21.57
CA ALA A 298 -3.01 38.28 -20.80
C ALA A 298 -2.34 36.89 -20.92
N ALA A 299 -1.92 36.50 -22.14
CA ALA A 299 -1.20 35.25 -22.36
C ALA A 299 0.17 35.23 -21.66
N GLU A 300 0.90 36.34 -21.65
CA GLU A 300 2.17 36.47 -20.93
C GLU A 300 2.00 36.32 -19.41
N ARG A 301 0.93 36.88 -18.83
CA ARG A 301 0.63 36.70 -17.39
C ARG A 301 0.37 35.23 -17.04
N ILE A 302 -0.33 34.52 -17.91
CA ILE A 302 -0.60 33.08 -17.74
C ILE A 302 0.67 32.26 -17.93
N GLN A 303 1.53 32.62 -18.89
CA GLN A 303 2.85 32.01 -19.03
C GLN A 303 3.69 32.19 -17.75
N GLN A 304 3.75 33.41 -17.20
CA GLN A 304 4.48 33.66 -15.95
C GLN A 304 3.90 32.87 -14.77
N ARG A 305 2.57 32.72 -14.70
CA ARG A 305 1.92 31.88 -13.68
C ARG A 305 2.31 30.41 -13.85
N ARG A 306 2.30 29.90 -15.08
CA ARG A 306 2.73 28.55 -15.42
C ARG A 306 4.18 28.31 -15.01
N ASP A 307 5.09 29.21 -15.34
CA ASP A 307 6.51 29.06 -15.01
C ASP A 307 6.74 28.99 -13.49
N LYS A 308 5.99 29.79 -12.71
CA LYS A 308 6.00 29.71 -11.24
C LYS A 308 5.46 28.37 -10.73
N LEU A 309 4.37 27.85 -11.30
CA LEU A 309 3.81 26.55 -10.93
C LEU A 309 4.78 25.41 -11.26
N VAL A 310 5.47 25.46 -12.40
CA VAL A 310 6.50 24.48 -12.76
C VAL A 310 7.67 24.52 -11.78
N GLN A 311 8.12 25.71 -11.36
CA GLN A 311 9.14 25.84 -10.32
C GLN A 311 8.68 25.26 -8.98
N GLN A 312 7.43 25.54 -8.57
CA GLN A 312 6.84 24.97 -7.35
C GLN A 312 6.73 23.45 -7.42
N GLN A 313 6.29 22.89 -8.56
CA GLN A 313 6.22 21.46 -8.81
C GLN A 313 7.60 20.80 -8.69
N ALA A 314 8.65 21.43 -9.25
CA ALA A 314 10.02 20.94 -9.14
C ALA A 314 10.52 20.92 -7.69
N LEU A 315 10.23 21.97 -6.90
CA LEU A 315 10.58 22.04 -5.48
C LEU A 315 9.85 20.97 -4.66
N VAL A 316 8.54 20.78 -4.89
CA VAL A 316 7.75 19.75 -4.20
C VAL A 316 8.28 18.36 -4.54
N ARG A 317 8.58 18.07 -5.81
CA ARG A 317 9.15 16.78 -6.23
C ARG A 317 10.50 16.52 -5.59
N ALA A 318 11.40 17.51 -5.61
CA ALA A 318 12.70 17.39 -4.96
C ALA A 318 12.54 17.10 -3.45
N ARG A 319 11.61 17.78 -2.77
CA ARG A 319 11.34 17.54 -1.35
C ARG A 319 10.79 16.13 -1.08
N ILE A 320 9.89 15.63 -1.93
CA ILE A 320 9.39 14.25 -1.84
C ILE A 320 10.54 13.26 -2.01
N GLU A 321 11.41 13.46 -3.00
CA GLU A 321 12.57 12.59 -3.24
C GLU A 321 13.51 12.56 -2.03
N ASP A 322 13.78 13.71 -1.41
CA ASP A 322 14.60 13.79 -0.20
C ASP A 322 13.95 13.05 0.97
N ILE A 323 12.64 13.23 1.21
CA ILE A 323 11.90 12.52 2.26
C ILE A 323 11.95 11.01 2.02
N VAL A 324 11.72 10.55 0.80
CA VAL A 324 11.78 9.13 0.43
C VAL A 324 13.17 8.54 0.66
N ARG A 325 14.23 9.29 0.36
CA ARG A 325 15.61 8.87 0.67
C ARG A 325 15.82 8.73 2.18
N VAL A 326 15.38 9.70 2.96
CA VAL A 326 15.51 9.67 4.44
C VAL A 326 14.68 8.52 5.03
N LEU A 327 13.45 8.31 4.55
CA LEU A 327 12.60 7.16 4.92
C LEU A 327 13.33 5.85 4.68
N ALA A 328 13.90 5.65 3.49
CA ALA A 328 14.64 4.42 3.17
C ALA A 328 15.86 4.22 4.08
N THR A 329 16.55 5.29 4.49
CA THR A 329 17.66 5.19 5.46
C THR A 329 17.18 4.83 6.86
N ASN A 330 16.07 5.42 7.31
CA ASN A 330 15.49 5.15 8.62
C ASN A 330 14.84 3.76 8.71
N GLU A 331 14.28 3.25 7.61
CA GLU A 331 13.78 1.86 7.53
C GLU A 331 14.93 0.87 7.67
N LYS A 332 16.05 1.09 6.96
CA LYS A 332 17.26 0.27 7.12
C LYS A 332 17.83 0.35 8.54
N SER A 333 17.83 1.52 9.19
CA SER A 333 18.26 1.61 10.58
C SER A 333 17.30 0.89 11.52
N ARG A 334 15.99 0.91 11.25
CA ARG A 334 14.99 0.18 12.03
C ARG A 334 15.21 -1.32 11.92
N GLU A 335 15.42 -1.85 10.72
CA GLU A 335 15.74 -3.27 10.48
C GLU A 335 17.03 -3.70 11.20
N ARG A 336 18.07 -2.86 11.15
CA ARG A 336 19.30 -3.09 11.92
C ARG A 336 19.03 -3.13 13.42
N LEU A 337 18.31 -2.14 13.96
CA LEU A 337 17.96 -2.10 15.39
C LEU A 337 17.06 -3.28 15.81
N GLU A 338 16.15 -3.73 14.95
CA GLU A 338 15.35 -4.94 15.16
C GLU A 338 16.23 -6.19 15.25
N SER A 339 17.21 -6.33 14.34
CA SER A 339 18.17 -7.43 14.39
C SER A 339 19.07 -7.37 15.63
N GLU A 340 19.51 -6.17 16.03
CA GLU A 340 20.28 -5.96 17.27
C GLU A 340 19.46 -6.25 18.52
N ARG A 341 18.17 -5.89 18.53
CA ARG A 341 17.23 -6.22 19.60
C ARG A 341 17.12 -7.73 19.76
N GLN A 342 16.88 -8.46 18.67
CA GLN A 342 16.79 -9.93 18.69
C GLN A 342 18.10 -10.56 19.20
N ALA A 343 19.25 -10.06 18.73
CA ALA A 343 20.55 -10.52 19.20
C ALA A 343 20.80 -10.22 20.69
N ALA A 344 20.36 -9.06 21.18
CA ALA A 344 20.46 -8.70 22.60
C ALA A 344 19.57 -9.59 23.49
N ILE A 345 18.33 -9.87 23.06
CA ILE A 345 17.41 -10.81 23.72
C ILE A 345 18.02 -12.21 23.79
N ALA A 346 18.55 -12.72 22.67
CA ALA A 346 19.16 -14.06 22.63
C ALA A 346 20.42 -14.15 23.52
N LYS A 347 21.25 -13.10 23.55
CA LYS A 347 22.43 -13.04 24.43
C LYS A 347 22.04 -12.97 25.90
N LEU A 348 21.00 -12.20 26.24
CA LEU A 348 20.48 -12.11 27.59
C LEU A 348 19.93 -13.46 28.07
N GLU A 349 19.13 -14.13 27.23
CA GLU A 349 18.58 -15.46 27.50
C GLU A 349 19.72 -16.50 27.69
N ALA A 350 20.74 -16.47 26.82
CA ALA A 350 21.91 -17.34 26.94
C ALA A 350 22.76 -17.05 28.19
N ALA A 351 22.90 -15.79 28.61
CA ALA A 351 23.63 -15.42 29.82
C ALA A 351 22.90 -15.92 31.08
N LEU A 352 21.57 -15.76 31.12
CA LEU A 352 20.72 -16.28 32.20
C LEU A 352 20.75 -17.82 32.31
N LEU A 353 20.98 -18.52 31.20
CA LEU A 353 21.14 -19.97 31.18
C LEU A 353 22.55 -20.43 31.62
N LYS A 354 23.58 -19.59 31.42
CA LYS A 354 25.00 -19.92 31.71
C LYS A 354 25.44 -19.63 33.15
N THR A 355 24.77 -18.72 33.86
CA THR A 355 25.11 -18.36 35.25
C THR A 355 24.77 -19.45 36.28
N GLY A 356 24.22 -20.59 35.85
CA GLY A 356 24.16 -21.81 36.63
C GLY A 356 24.92 -22.95 35.93
N SER A 357 25.25 -24.00 36.66
CA SER A 357 25.97 -25.22 36.24
C SER A 357 25.24 -26.09 35.18
N GLY A 358 24.63 -25.46 34.18
CA GLY A 358 23.63 -26.06 33.28
C GLY A 358 22.22 -26.09 33.90
N ILE A 359 21.97 -25.25 34.91
CA ILE A 359 20.74 -25.23 35.72
C ILE A 359 20.19 -23.81 35.72
N ILE A 360 18.91 -23.65 35.40
CA ILE A 360 18.22 -22.36 35.59
C ILE A 360 18.12 -22.14 37.11
N HIS A 361 18.90 -21.18 37.64
CA HIS A 361 18.91 -20.91 39.06
C HIS A 361 17.59 -20.22 39.46
N PRO A 362 16.86 -20.71 40.48
CA PRO A 362 15.62 -20.07 40.93
C PRO A 362 15.83 -18.60 41.33
N ASP A 363 17.02 -18.25 41.83
CA ASP A 363 17.36 -16.86 42.16
C ASP A 363 17.53 -15.96 40.93
N ALA A 364 17.96 -16.51 39.78
CA ALA A 364 18.04 -15.75 38.52
C ALA A 364 16.64 -15.41 37.98
N LEU A 365 15.68 -16.34 38.09
CA LEU A 365 14.27 -16.11 37.75
C LEU A 365 13.59 -15.11 38.70
N ALA A 366 13.87 -15.22 40.00
CA ALA A 366 13.36 -14.29 41.00
C ALA A 366 13.96 -12.89 40.86
N TRP A 367 15.23 -12.80 40.47
CA TRP A 367 15.90 -11.54 40.15
C TRP A 367 15.34 -10.92 38.86
N LEU A 368 15.14 -11.71 37.79
CA LEU A 368 14.52 -11.23 36.55
C LEU A 368 13.10 -10.71 36.81
N GLY A 369 12.29 -11.42 37.60
CA GLY A 369 10.94 -10.97 37.97
C GLY A 369 10.91 -9.72 38.86
N ARG A 370 11.96 -9.45 39.63
CA ARG A 370 12.14 -8.16 40.32
C ARG A 370 12.55 -7.08 39.33
N THR A 371 13.50 -7.37 38.44
CA THR A 371 14.02 -6.45 37.44
C THR A 371 12.94 -5.97 36.45
N ILE A 372 12.05 -6.86 36.01
CA ILE A 372 10.92 -6.54 35.12
C ILE A 372 10.03 -5.41 35.70
N ARG A 373 9.91 -5.31 37.03
CA ARG A 373 9.10 -4.27 37.69
C ARG A 373 9.75 -2.88 37.68
N HIS A 374 11.05 -2.79 37.41
CA HIS A 374 11.82 -1.55 37.47
C HIS A 374 12.29 -1.06 36.08
N VAL A 375 12.06 -1.85 35.05
CA VAL A 375 12.45 -1.57 33.67
C VAL A 375 11.26 -0.97 32.90
N PRO A 376 11.47 -0.09 31.87
CA PRO A 376 10.38 0.49 31.09
C PRO A 376 9.42 -0.57 30.52
N ALA A 377 8.13 -0.23 30.45
CA ALA A 377 7.06 -1.16 30.06
C ALA A 377 7.29 -1.84 28.70
N SER A 378 7.91 -1.13 27.74
CA SER A 378 8.27 -1.66 26.42
C SER A 378 9.30 -2.80 26.49
N VAL A 379 10.25 -2.70 27.42
CA VAL A 379 11.28 -3.73 27.64
C VAL A 379 10.72 -4.83 28.55
N ALA A 380 9.90 -4.47 29.54
CA ALA A 380 9.20 -5.44 30.39
C ALA A 380 8.32 -6.39 29.56
N ALA A 381 7.63 -5.88 28.53
CA ALA A 381 6.84 -6.69 27.60
C ALA A 381 7.65 -7.76 26.86
N GLU A 382 8.95 -7.53 26.63
CA GLU A 382 9.87 -8.50 26.01
C GLU A 382 10.43 -9.49 27.02
N LEU A 383 10.68 -9.04 28.25
CA LEU A 383 11.25 -9.84 29.32
C LEU A 383 10.23 -10.79 29.97
N ILE A 384 8.94 -10.45 29.98
CA ILE A 384 7.87 -11.31 30.55
C ILE A 384 7.74 -12.65 29.81
N PRO A 385 7.63 -12.70 28.47
CA PRO A 385 7.62 -13.97 27.73
C PRO A 385 8.92 -14.77 27.91
N MET A 386 10.07 -14.07 27.98
CA MET A 386 11.36 -14.72 28.28
C MET A 386 11.33 -15.37 29.67
N GLN A 387 10.83 -14.67 30.69
CA GLN A 387 10.68 -15.20 32.05
C GLN A 387 9.81 -16.45 32.06
N GLN A 388 8.67 -16.43 31.36
CA GLN A 388 7.75 -17.56 31.29
C GLN A 388 8.41 -18.78 30.64
N ARG A 389 9.13 -18.59 29.52
CA ARG A 389 9.86 -19.68 28.85
C ARG A 389 10.95 -20.28 29.73
N LEU A 390 11.73 -19.43 30.43
CA LEU A 390 12.76 -19.89 31.36
C LEU A 390 12.16 -20.61 32.58
N MET A 391 11.02 -20.16 33.08
CA MET A 391 10.30 -20.83 34.19
C MET A 391 9.81 -22.23 33.79
N VAL A 392 9.19 -22.38 32.61
CA VAL A 392 8.76 -23.68 32.09
C VAL A 392 9.96 -24.60 31.88
N ALA A 393 11.06 -24.09 31.31
CA ALA A 393 12.29 -24.86 31.13
C ALA A 393 12.90 -25.31 32.47
N ALA A 394 12.81 -24.49 33.52
CA ALA A 394 13.27 -24.84 34.86
C ALA A 394 12.42 -25.97 35.47
N GLU A 395 11.09 -25.87 35.37
CA GLU A 395 10.16 -26.91 35.82
C GLU A 395 10.36 -28.23 35.08
N GLU A 396 10.58 -28.20 33.76
CA GLU A 396 10.87 -29.40 32.98
C GLU A 396 12.17 -30.09 33.42
N GLU A 397 13.22 -29.31 33.71
CA GLU A 397 14.49 -29.86 34.16
C GLU A 397 14.40 -30.42 35.59
N GLU A 398 13.62 -29.79 36.48
CA GLU A 398 13.29 -30.34 37.80
C GLU A 398 12.53 -31.67 37.68
N ARG A 399 11.51 -31.75 36.82
CA ARG A 399 10.79 -33.01 36.55
C ARG A 399 11.73 -34.09 36.03
N ARG A 400 12.65 -33.76 35.13
CA ARG A 400 13.67 -34.72 34.64
C ARG A 400 14.58 -35.20 35.77
N ARG A 401 14.95 -34.35 36.72
CA ARG A 401 15.75 -34.75 37.89
C ARG A 401 14.98 -35.65 38.84
N GLU A 402 13.74 -35.30 39.13
CA GLU A 402 12.87 -36.12 39.97
C GLU A 402 12.67 -37.50 39.34
N GLN A 403 12.43 -37.56 38.02
CA GLN A 403 12.39 -38.82 37.28
C GLN A 403 13.70 -39.62 37.39
N ARG A 404 14.88 -38.96 37.24
CA ARG A 404 16.19 -39.60 37.44
C ARG A 404 16.38 -40.11 38.87
N ARG A 405 15.90 -39.37 39.88
CA ARG A 405 15.95 -39.76 41.30
C ARG A 405 15.06 -40.96 41.56
N ILE A 406 13.79 -40.91 41.14
CA ILE A 406 12.84 -42.02 41.26
C ILE A 406 13.37 -43.27 40.55
N ALA A 407 13.99 -43.12 39.37
CA ALA A 407 14.60 -44.25 38.66
C ALA A 407 15.73 -44.91 39.47
N ARG A 408 16.60 -44.11 40.12
CA ARG A 408 17.65 -44.62 41.01
C ARG A 408 17.07 -45.32 42.25
N GLU A 409 16.07 -44.71 42.90
CA GLU A 409 15.40 -45.28 44.07
C GLU A 409 14.68 -46.60 43.73
N ARG A 410 14.01 -46.67 42.56
CA ARG A 410 13.42 -47.92 42.05
C ARG A 410 14.47 -48.99 41.80
N GLN A 411 15.63 -48.63 41.25
CA GLN A 411 16.71 -49.58 41.02
C GLN A 411 17.27 -50.15 42.34
N GLN A 412 17.41 -49.31 43.37
CA GLN A 412 17.81 -49.74 44.71
C GLN A 412 16.77 -50.65 45.36
N ALA A 413 15.47 -50.31 45.25
CA ALA A 413 14.38 -51.15 45.77
C ALA A 413 14.33 -52.53 45.09
N LEU A 414 14.57 -52.61 43.78
CA LEU A 414 14.67 -53.87 43.05
C LEU A 414 15.86 -54.72 43.49
N GLN A 415 17.01 -54.10 43.82
CA GLN A 415 18.17 -54.81 44.36
C GLN A 415 17.85 -55.43 45.74
N LEU A 416 17.30 -54.63 46.66
CA LEU A 416 16.90 -55.10 47.99
C LEU A 416 15.85 -56.22 47.91
N SER A 417 14.87 -56.13 47.00
CA SER A 417 13.88 -57.18 46.80
C SER A 417 14.48 -58.51 46.33
N ARG A 418 15.54 -58.47 45.50
CA ARG A 418 16.26 -59.68 45.07
C ARG A 418 17.08 -60.27 46.21
N GLU A 419 17.74 -59.44 47.01
CA GLU A 419 18.49 -59.89 48.18
C GLU A 419 17.56 -60.58 49.20
N MET A 420 16.38 -60.01 49.45
CA MET A 420 15.38 -60.59 50.35
C MET A 420 14.81 -61.92 49.83
N SER A 421 14.53 -62.05 48.53
CA SER A 421 14.02 -63.30 47.97
C SER A 421 15.07 -64.42 47.98
N GLU A 422 16.35 -64.08 47.77
CA GLU A 422 17.46 -65.03 47.94
C GLU A 422 17.65 -65.49 49.39
N GLN A 423 17.44 -64.59 50.36
CA GLN A 423 17.46 -64.96 51.78
C GLN A 423 16.32 -65.92 52.15
N HIS A 424 15.09 -65.65 51.68
CA HIS A 424 13.95 -66.54 51.92
C HIS A 424 14.19 -67.95 51.38
N ARG A 425 14.74 -68.06 50.16
CA ARG A 425 15.08 -69.36 49.55
C ARG A 425 16.12 -70.14 50.37
N LYS A 426 17.14 -69.47 50.91
CA LYS A 426 18.16 -70.10 51.77
C LYS A 426 17.58 -70.62 53.10
N ILE A 427 16.58 -69.92 53.65
CA ILE A 427 15.89 -70.35 54.88
C ILE A 427 15.06 -71.61 54.61
N GLU A 428 14.33 -71.66 53.50
CA GLU A 428 13.54 -72.84 53.09
C GLU A 428 14.42 -74.07 52.88
N GLU A 429 15.56 -73.93 52.18
CA GLU A 429 16.51 -75.04 51.97
C GLU A 429 17.12 -75.57 53.28
N ARG A 430 17.31 -74.70 54.29
CA ARG A 430 17.81 -75.11 55.61
C ARG A 430 16.78 -75.91 56.40
N GLN A 431 15.51 -75.51 56.36
CA GLN A 431 14.43 -76.22 57.06
C GLN A 431 14.21 -77.63 56.50
N GLN A 432 14.34 -77.83 55.18
CA GLN A 432 14.25 -79.15 54.56
C GLN A 432 15.37 -80.10 55.02
N ARG A 433 16.62 -79.61 55.07
CA ARG A 433 17.77 -80.41 55.55
C ARG A 433 17.64 -80.81 57.02
N GLU A 434 17.11 -79.92 57.86
CA GLU A 434 16.90 -80.22 59.28
C GLU A 434 15.83 -81.29 59.51
N GLN A 435 14.80 -81.37 58.66
CA GLN A 435 13.80 -82.46 58.70
C GLN A 435 14.38 -83.81 58.26
N GLU A 436 15.21 -83.85 57.22
CA GLU A 436 15.86 -85.08 56.74
C GLU A 436 16.82 -85.71 57.77
N VAL A 437 17.54 -84.89 58.53
CA VAL A 437 18.46 -85.38 59.58
C VAL A 437 17.68 -86.01 60.74
N ARG A 438 16.54 -85.41 61.13
CA ARG A 438 15.71 -85.94 62.23
C ARG A 438 15.08 -87.30 61.91
N SER A 439 14.68 -87.54 60.66
CA SER A 439 14.11 -88.82 60.26
C SER A 439 15.12 -89.97 60.30
N ARG A 440 16.35 -89.74 59.82
CA ARG A 440 17.43 -90.75 59.84
C ARG A 440 17.81 -91.18 61.26
N ASN A 441 17.95 -90.23 62.19
CA ASN A 441 18.32 -90.52 63.57
C ASN A 441 17.28 -91.39 64.30
N ALA A 442 15.98 -91.24 63.99
CA ALA A 442 14.94 -92.07 64.59
C ALA A 442 14.95 -93.51 64.07
N GLU A 443 15.25 -93.72 62.79
CA GLU A 443 15.37 -95.06 62.21
C GLU A 443 16.53 -95.86 62.82
N GLU A 444 17.67 -95.21 63.07
CA GLU A 444 18.82 -95.85 63.72
C GLU A 444 18.51 -96.31 65.16
N LEU A 445 17.75 -95.51 65.91
CA LEU A 445 17.32 -95.86 67.27
C LEU A 445 16.36 -97.06 67.29
N LEU A 446 15.42 -97.13 66.34
CA LEU A 446 14.51 -98.27 66.21
C LEU A 446 15.26 -99.55 65.83
N ALA A 447 16.19 -99.48 64.89
CA ALA A 447 17.01 -100.63 64.50
C ALA A 447 17.86 -101.17 65.66
N LYS A 448 18.29 -100.29 66.58
CA LYS A 448 19.03 -100.68 67.79
C LYS A 448 18.10 -101.33 68.82
N ALA A 449 16.87 -100.85 68.97
CA ALA A 449 15.87 -101.46 69.85
C ALA A 449 15.53 -102.91 69.44
N ASP A 450 15.34 -103.17 68.15
CA ASP A 450 15.08 -104.52 67.61
C ASP A 450 16.21 -105.50 67.92
N ARG A 451 17.47 -105.03 67.88
CA ARG A 451 18.63 -105.86 68.22
C ARG A 451 18.69 -106.21 69.71
N LEU A 452 18.27 -105.30 70.60
CA LEU A 452 18.23 -105.55 72.04
C LEU A 452 17.06 -106.48 72.42
N ALA A 453 15.93 -106.34 71.74
CA ALA A 453 14.79 -107.25 71.85
C ALA A 453 15.19 -108.71 71.58
N ALA A 454 15.93 -108.94 70.49
CA ALA A 454 16.40 -110.27 70.10
C ALA A 454 17.34 -110.91 71.14
N LYS A 455 18.02 -110.10 71.98
CA LYS A 455 18.90 -110.55 73.06
C LYS A 455 18.18 -110.80 74.39
N GLY A 456 16.89 -110.48 74.48
CA GLY A 456 16.10 -110.60 75.70
C GLY A 456 16.22 -109.43 76.67
N GLU A 457 16.89 -108.33 76.28
CA GLU A 457 17.07 -107.11 77.09
C GLU A 457 15.91 -106.13 76.84
N PHE A 458 14.69 -106.57 77.19
CA PHE A 458 13.45 -105.90 76.80
C PHE A 458 13.28 -104.49 77.39
N ASP A 459 13.78 -104.23 78.60
CA ASP A 459 13.65 -102.90 79.23
C ASP A 459 14.49 -101.84 78.50
N GLN A 460 15.71 -102.20 78.05
CA GLN A 460 16.56 -101.31 77.27
C GLN A 460 16.02 -101.09 75.85
N ALA A 461 15.40 -102.12 75.26
CA ALA A 461 14.73 -101.99 73.96
C ALA A 461 13.56 -100.99 74.03
N LEU A 462 12.75 -101.04 75.10
CA LEU A 462 11.62 -100.13 75.28
C LEU A 462 12.06 -98.67 75.48
N ASP A 463 13.18 -98.42 76.17
CA ASP A 463 13.74 -97.08 76.34
C ASP A 463 14.21 -96.47 75.01
N LEU A 464 14.82 -97.26 74.14
CA LEU A 464 15.26 -96.78 72.81
C LEU A 464 14.06 -96.45 71.89
N VAL A 465 12.97 -97.21 71.99
CA VAL A 465 11.72 -96.91 71.26
C VAL A 465 11.10 -95.60 71.76
N ALA A 466 11.15 -95.33 73.07
CA ALA A 466 10.68 -94.06 73.63
C ALA A 466 11.53 -92.86 73.17
N GLN A 467 12.86 -93.03 73.04
CA GLN A 467 13.75 -91.99 72.50
C GLN A 467 13.49 -91.71 71.01
N ALA A 468 13.25 -92.75 70.21
CA ALA A 468 12.87 -92.60 68.80
C ALA A 468 11.54 -91.81 68.65
N GLN A 469 10.58 -92.03 69.56
CA GLN A 469 9.31 -91.31 69.58
C GLN A 469 9.46 -89.80 69.83
N ALA A 470 10.41 -89.38 70.66
CA ALA A 470 10.66 -87.97 70.96
C ALA A 470 11.34 -87.21 69.82
N ILE A 471 12.13 -87.90 68.98
CA ILE A 471 12.93 -87.28 67.91
C ILE A 471 12.13 -87.16 66.60
N ASN A 472 11.21 -88.08 66.31
CA ASN A 472 10.47 -88.11 65.06
C ASN A 472 8.96 -88.39 65.25
N PRO A 473 8.16 -87.37 65.65
CA PRO A 473 6.72 -87.49 65.83
C PRO A 473 5.89 -87.90 64.59
N PRO A 474 6.29 -87.68 63.32
CA PRO A 474 5.48 -88.14 62.18
C PRO A 474 5.51 -89.66 61.91
N GLN A 475 6.31 -90.46 62.62
CA GLN A 475 6.33 -91.94 62.51
C GLN A 475 5.68 -92.65 63.72
N LEU A 476 4.79 -91.97 64.45
CA LEU A 476 4.15 -92.46 65.69
C LEU A 476 3.53 -93.86 65.57
N ASP A 477 2.83 -94.16 64.47
CA ASP A 477 2.12 -95.44 64.31
C ASP A 477 3.08 -96.63 64.26
N ARG A 478 4.20 -96.47 63.55
CA ARG A 478 5.22 -97.52 63.42
C ARG A 478 5.97 -97.73 64.73
N ILE A 479 6.26 -96.65 65.46
CA ILE A 479 6.93 -96.68 66.76
C ILE A 479 6.03 -97.32 67.83
N ALA A 480 4.72 -97.02 67.79
CA ALA A 480 3.74 -97.60 68.72
C ALA A 480 3.57 -99.12 68.53
N MET A 481 3.48 -99.59 67.27
CA MET A 481 3.39 -101.03 66.96
C MET A 481 4.58 -101.82 67.51
N LEU A 482 5.81 -101.33 67.33
CA LEU A 482 7.01 -102.00 67.82
C LEU A 482 7.04 -102.10 69.35
N ARG A 483 6.58 -101.05 70.04
CA ARG A 483 6.46 -101.05 71.51
C ARG A 483 5.51 -102.13 72.02
N GLU A 484 4.36 -102.31 71.37
CA GLU A 484 3.38 -103.34 71.77
C GLU A 484 3.91 -104.76 71.54
N GLN A 485 4.56 -105.01 70.39
CA GLN A 485 5.18 -106.31 70.10
C GLN A 485 6.26 -106.69 71.11
N LEU A 486 7.04 -105.71 71.56
CA LEU A 486 8.07 -105.89 72.59
C LEU A 486 7.49 -106.27 73.96
N LEU A 487 6.38 -105.65 74.36
CA LEU A 487 5.70 -105.98 75.62
C LEU A 487 5.07 -107.39 75.57
N ALA A 488 4.46 -107.75 74.45
CA ALA A 488 3.87 -109.08 74.26
C ALA A 488 4.94 -110.19 74.35
N THR A 489 6.10 -110.00 73.72
CA THR A 489 7.19 -110.98 73.76
C THR A 489 7.83 -111.11 75.15
N LYS A 490 8.00 -110.01 75.89
CA LYS A 490 8.48 -110.03 77.29
C LYS A 490 7.57 -110.89 78.18
N THR A 491 6.26 -110.64 78.14
CA THR A 491 5.28 -111.37 78.97
C THR A 491 5.19 -112.86 78.65
N GLN A 492 5.40 -113.24 77.38
CA GLN A 492 5.42 -114.65 76.98
C GLN A 492 6.66 -115.37 77.51
N ARG A 493 7.83 -114.74 77.47
CA ARG A 493 9.09 -115.31 78.00
C ARG A 493 9.04 -115.51 79.51
N GLU A 494 8.44 -114.57 80.26
CA GLU A 494 8.27 -114.69 81.71
C GLU A 494 7.40 -115.90 82.10
N ARG A 495 6.36 -116.21 81.31
CA ARG A 495 5.52 -117.40 81.53
C ARG A 495 6.25 -118.73 81.28
N GLU A 496 7.13 -118.77 80.27
CA GLU A 496 7.93 -119.98 79.98
C GLU A 496 8.91 -120.32 81.12
N ILE A 497 9.55 -119.29 81.71
CA ILE A 497 10.46 -119.46 82.84
C ILE A 497 9.73 -120.02 84.07
N GLN A 498 8.50 -119.53 84.33
CA GLN A 498 7.68 -120.02 85.43
C GLN A 498 7.20 -121.46 85.21
N ALA A 499 6.84 -121.84 83.98
CA ALA A 499 6.47 -123.22 83.66
C ALA A 499 7.61 -124.23 83.86
N ALA A 500 8.84 -123.86 83.49
CA ALA A 500 10.02 -124.71 83.69
C ALA A 500 10.33 -124.95 85.18
N GLY A 501 10.16 -123.93 86.04
CA GLY A 501 10.34 -124.08 87.49
C GLY A 501 9.33 -125.05 88.14
N LEU A 502 8.12 -125.11 87.59
CA LEU A 502 7.05 -125.98 88.05
C LEU A 502 7.29 -127.46 87.71
N GLU A 503 7.79 -127.74 86.51
CA GLU A 503 8.19 -129.11 86.12
C GLU A 503 9.32 -129.65 87.00
N GLU A 504 10.28 -128.80 87.36
CA GLU A 504 11.40 -129.14 88.24
C GLU A 504 10.91 -129.52 89.65
N LEU A 505 9.94 -128.77 90.18
CA LEU A 505 9.29 -129.05 91.48
C LEU A 505 8.49 -130.36 91.47
N PHE A 506 7.75 -130.64 90.39
CA PHE A 506 7.02 -131.91 90.25
C PHE A 506 7.97 -133.11 90.16
N ARG A 507 9.10 -132.98 89.45
CA ARG A 507 10.11 -134.04 89.37
C ARG A 507 10.70 -134.35 90.74
N ARG A 508 10.98 -133.31 91.55
CA ARG A 508 11.44 -133.46 92.94
C ARG A 508 10.41 -134.17 93.81
N ALA A 509 9.14 -133.78 93.74
CA ALA A 509 8.06 -134.43 94.48
C ALA A 509 7.98 -135.94 94.19
N LYS A 510 8.07 -136.31 92.91
CA LYS A 510 8.05 -137.70 92.47
C LYS A 510 9.25 -138.50 92.99
N THR A 511 10.46 -137.94 92.97
CA THR A 511 11.64 -138.63 93.50
C THR A 511 11.57 -138.91 95.00
N ALA A 512 10.94 -138.02 95.79
CA ALA A 512 10.72 -138.24 97.22
C ALA A 512 9.71 -139.38 97.46
N PHE A 513 8.68 -139.47 96.62
CA PHE A 513 7.66 -140.52 96.66
C PHE A 513 8.26 -141.91 96.41
N ASP A 514 9.06 -142.04 95.35
CA ASP A 514 9.68 -143.32 94.94
C ASP A 514 10.71 -143.80 95.98
N ALA A 515 11.32 -142.88 96.75
CA ALA A 515 12.26 -143.19 97.83
C ALA A 515 11.59 -143.64 99.15
N GLY A 516 10.25 -143.75 99.18
CA GLY A 516 9.49 -144.17 100.36
C GLY A 516 9.30 -143.09 101.43
N ARG A 517 9.69 -141.83 101.16
CA ARG A 517 9.48 -140.69 102.06
C ARG A 517 8.14 -140.01 101.77
N TYR A 518 7.05 -140.68 102.16
CA TYR A 518 5.71 -140.30 101.72
C TYR A 518 5.23 -138.95 102.26
N GLU A 519 5.53 -138.55 103.50
CA GLU A 519 5.13 -137.23 104.02
C GLU A 519 5.80 -136.07 103.25
N GLU A 520 7.08 -136.20 102.94
CA GLU A 520 7.85 -135.18 102.22
C GLU A 520 7.38 -135.05 100.76
N ALA A 521 6.98 -136.18 100.14
CA ALA A 521 6.40 -136.20 98.81
C ALA A 521 5.03 -135.50 98.75
N VAL A 522 4.18 -135.69 99.76
CA VAL A 522 2.85 -135.05 99.84
C VAL A 522 2.98 -133.53 99.87
N VAL A 523 3.84 -132.98 100.72
CA VAL A 523 4.06 -131.52 100.81
C VAL A 523 4.58 -130.93 99.50
N LEU A 524 5.49 -131.64 98.81
CA LEU A 524 5.99 -131.20 97.51
C LEU A 524 4.92 -131.27 96.42
N PHE A 525 4.04 -132.27 96.44
CA PHE A 525 2.89 -132.33 95.53
C PHE A 525 1.85 -131.22 95.81
N GLU A 526 1.62 -130.86 97.08
CA GLU A 526 0.78 -129.69 97.41
C GLU A 526 1.37 -128.38 96.86
N GLN A 527 2.69 -128.19 96.95
CA GLN A 527 3.35 -127.01 96.38
C GLN A 527 3.22 -126.93 94.86
N VAL A 528 3.30 -128.08 94.18
CA VAL A 528 3.05 -128.15 92.72
C VAL A 528 1.62 -127.73 92.43
N ILE A 529 0.62 -128.23 93.17
CA ILE A 529 -0.78 -127.86 92.97
C ILE A 529 -1.02 -126.37 93.19
N VAL A 530 -0.44 -125.78 94.24
CA VAL A 530 -0.57 -124.34 94.52
C VAL A 530 0.06 -123.49 93.41
N GLN A 531 1.22 -123.89 92.90
CA GLN A 531 1.85 -123.18 91.78
C GLN A 531 1.10 -123.41 90.45
N GLU A 532 0.56 -124.60 90.18
CA GLU A 532 -0.27 -124.85 88.99
C GLU A 532 -1.54 -123.98 89.03
N ALA A 533 -2.16 -123.85 90.20
CA ALA A 533 -3.29 -122.96 90.43
C ALA A 533 -2.92 -121.48 90.25
N ALA A 534 -1.75 -121.04 90.70
CA ALA A 534 -1.26 -119.67 90.48
C ALA A 534 -0.99 -119.37 88.99
N MET A 535 -0.70 -120.40 88.18
CA MET A 535 -0.59 -120.31 86.72
C MET A 535 -1.92 -120.57 85.98
N GLY A 536 -3.02 -120.80 86.70
CA GLY A 536 -4.36 -121.01 86.13
C GLY A 536 -4.58 -122.37 85.45
N ARG A 537 -3.78 -123.41 85.76
CA ARG A 537 -3.96 -124.79 85.24
C ARG A 537 -4.69 -125.68 86.27
N PRO A 538 -5.66 -126.52 85.87
CA PRO A 538 -6.29 -127.48 86.77
C PRO A 538 -5.30 -128.59 87.14
N SER A 539 -5.25 -128.96 88.43
CA SER A 539 -4.26 -129.89 88.97
C SER A 539 -4.37 -131.29 88.38
N SER A 540 -3.23 -131.83 87.92
CA SER A 540 -3.17 -133.10 87.18
C SER A 540 -3.65 -134.29 88.02
N SER A 541 -4.54 -135.14 87.48
CA SER A 541 -5.09 -136.30 88.21
C SER A 541 -4.01 -137.30 88.66
N ALA A 542 -2.85 -137.28 88.01
CA ALA A 542 -1.69 -138.07 88.39
C ALA A 542 -1.03 -137.57 89.67
N VAL A 543 -1.00 -136.23 89.90
CA VAL A 543 -0.46 -135.62 91.14
C VAL A 543 -1.37 -135.97 92.32
N THR A 544 -2.68 -135.87 92.15
CA THR A 544 -3.67 -136.15 93.21
C THR A 544 -3.78 -137.66 93.53
N GLN A 545 -3.64 -138.54 92.54
CA GLN A 545 -3.59 -140.00 92.79
C GLN A 545 -2.33 -140.42 93.55
N LEU A 546 -1.15 -139.93 93.16
CA LEU A 546 0.09 -140.22 93.89
C LEU A 546 0.06 -139.66 95.30
N MET A 547 -0.51 -138.47 95.50
CA MET A 547 -0.70 -137.91 96.83
C MET A 547 -1.60 -138.80 97.72
N ALA A 548 -2.69 -139.35 97.15
CA ALA A 548 -3.61 -140.24 97.87
C ALA A 548 -2.98 -141.61 98.21
N GLU A 549 -2.14 -142.18 97.32
CA GLU A 549 -1.40 -143.42 97.59
C GLU A 549 -0.31 -143.23 98.66
N GLY A 550 0.36 -142.07 98.68
CA GLY A 550 1.36 -141.74 99.70
C GLY A 550 0.74 -141.57 101.08
N ALA A 551 -0.40 -140.89 101.15
CA ALA A 551 -1.15 -140.72 102.39
C ALA A 551 -1.63 -142.09 102.94
N ALA A 552 -2.12 -142.99 102.09
CA ALA A 552 -2.58 -144.32 102.52
C ALA A 552 -1.44 -145.22 103.02
N ARG A 553 -0.24 -145.12 102.43
CA ARG A 553 0.94 -145.91 102.86
C ARG A 553 1.63 -145.35 104.11
N SER A 554 1.45 -144.07 104.40
CA SER A 554 1.97 -143.43 105.62
C SER A 554 1.23 -143.81 106.92
N VAL A 555 0.06 -144.48 106.82
CA VAL A 555 -0.79 -144.82 107.99
C VAL A 555 -0.62 -146.29 108.46
N VAL A 556 0.17 -147.11 107.74
CA VAL A 556 0.42 -148.53 108.05
C VAL A 556 1.87 -148.81 108.53
N GLN A 557 2.66 -147.75 108.73
CA GLN A 557 3.94 -147.75 109.47
C GLN A 557 3.83 -146.74 110.62
#